data_AF-A0A1H7T9L1-F1
#
_entry.id   AF-A0A1H7T9L1-F1
#
_cell.length_a   1.000
_cell.length_b   1.000
_cell.length_c   1.000
_cell.angle_alpha   90.00
_cell.angle_beta   90.00
_cell.angle_gamma   90.00
#
_symmetry.space_group_name_H-M   'P 1'
#
loop_
_entity.id
_entity.type
_entity.pdbx_description
1 polymer ?
#
loop_
_entity_poly.entity_id
_entity_poly.type
_entity_poly.pdbx_seq_one_letter_code
_entity_poly.pdbx_strand_id
1 'polypeptide(L)'
;MTLVSWIINMLGIIISGIGSWYAYRGAPRDTIGFENNYSFPYTREESNEMFEKYKDRQQSSQFGFKLLIIGFALLAVAQLFVFPSN
;
A
#
# COMPACT_ATOMS: atom_id res chain seq x y z
N MET A 1 14.23 -22.83 -13.40
CA MET A 1 14.13 -21.53 -12.70
C MET A 1 15.53 -20.96 -12.57
N THR A 2 15.82 -19.84 -13.23
CA THR A 2 17.17 -19.23 -13.20
C THR A 2 17.38 -18.50 -11.87
N LEU A 3 18.64 -18.41 -11.39
CA LEU A 3 19.00 -17.68 -10.16
C LEU A 3 18.51 -16.22 -10.20
N VAL A 4 18.51 -15.61 -11.39
CA VAL A 4 17.99 -14.26 -11.64
C VAL A 4 16.47 -14.17 -11.41
N SER A 5 15.69 -15.12 -11.93
CA SER A 5 14.23 -15.17 -11.70
C SER A 5 13.89 -15.36 -10.22
N TRP A 6 14.71 -16.13 -9.48
CA TRP A 6 14.53 -16.31 -8.04
C TRP A 6 14.78 -15.02 -7.24
N ILE A 7 15.85 -14.29 -7.54
CA ILE A 7 16.18 -13.01 -6.88
C ILE A 7 15.07 -11.99 -7.12
N ILE A 8 14.61 -11.85 -8.37
CA ILE A 8 13.54 -10.90 -8.73
C ILE A 8 12.24 -11.26 -8.00
N ASN A 9 11.91 -12.55 -7.91
CA ASN A 9 10.74 -13.01 -7.16
C ASN A 9 10.83 -12.66 -5.67
N MET A 10 11.98 -12.91 -5.02
CA MET A 10 12.16 -12.57 -3.61
C MET A 10 12.05 -11.06 -3.35
N LEU A 11 12.62 -10.23 -4.24
CA LEU A 11 12.49 -8.78 -4.15
C LEU A 11 11.03 -8.34 -4.33
N GLY A 12 10.31 -8.91 -5.30
CA GLY A 12 8.89 -8.65 -5.51
C GLY A 12 8.04 -8.97 -4.29
N ILE A 13 8.29 -10.11 -3.62
CA ILE A 13 7.60 -10.50 -2.39
C ILE A 13 7.88 -9.51 -1.25
N ILE A 14 9.14 -9.15 -1.02
CA ILE A 14 9.54 -8.23 0.06
C ILE A 14 8.88 -6.86 -0.16
N ILE A 15 8.98 -6.31 -1.37
CA ILE A 15 8.39 -5.02 -1.72
C ILE A 15 6.87 -5.06 -1.57
N SER A 16 6.22 -6.15 -1.99
CA SER A 16 4.77 -6.33 -1.83
C SER A 16 4.36 -6.43 -0.35
N GLY A 17 5.17 -7.09 0.48
CA GLY A 17 4.94 -7.17 1.93
C GLY A 17 5.02 -5.81 2.62
N ILE A 18 6.04 -5.02 2.29
CA ILE A 18 6.19 -3.64 2.78
C ILE A 18 5.02 -2.79 2.27
N GLY A 19 4.69 -2.87 0.98
CA GLY A 19 3.55 -2.16 0.40
C GLY A 19 2.23 -2.48 1.09
N SER A 20 1.99 -3.76 1.40
CA SER A 20 0.81 -4.24 2.13
C SER A 20 0.74 -3.65 3.53
N TRP A 21 1.87 -3.58 4.25
CA TRP A 21 1.94 -2.98 5.59
C TRP A 21 1.60 -1.48 5.56
N TYR A 22 2.19 -0.73 4.63
CA TYR A 22 1.88 0.70 4.47
C TYR A 22 0.44 0.93 4.04
N ALA A 23 -0.08 0.13 3.11
CA ALA A 23 -1.48 0.17 2.70
C ALA A 23 -2.42 -0.13 3.87
N TYR A 24 -2.10 -1.12 4.71
CA TYR A 24 -2.89 -1.50 5.88
C TYR A 24 -2.81 -0.49 7.05
N ARG A 25 -1.69 0.21 7.20
CA ARG A 25 -1.52 1.27 8.20
C ARG A 25 -2.21 2.55 7.76
N GLY A 26 -2.16 2.86 6.47
CA GLY A 26 -2.84 4.00 5.87
C GLY A 26 -4.33 3.75 5.59
N ALA A 27 -4.77 2.50 5.60
CA ALA A 27 -6.17 2.15 5.47
C ALA A 27 -6.96 2.83 6.59
N PRO A 28 -8.03 3.57 6.25
CA PRO A 28 -8.77 4.27 7.26
C PRO A 28 -9.64 3.29 8.05
N ARG A 29 -9.06 2.72 9.11
CA ARG A 29 -9.74 1.78 10.01
C ARG A 29 -10.94 2.41 10.72
N ASP A 30 -10.94 3.74 10.80
CA ASP A 30 -11.93 4.52 11.54
C ASP A 30 -12.89 5.29 10.62
N THR A 31 -12.71 5.34 9.28
CA THR A 31 -13.50 6.25 8.40
C THR A 31 -14.61 5.62 7.58
N ILE A 32 -14.89 4.32 7.72
CA ILE A 32 -16.04 3.68 7.03
C ILE A 32 -17.39 4.28 7.51
N GLY A 33 -17.41 5.06 8.60
CA GLY A 33 -18.59 5.78 9.09
C GLY A 33 -18.50 7.32 9.12
N PHE A 34 -17.37 7.93 8.75
CA PHE A 34 -17.23 9.40 8.83
C PHE A 34 -17.89 10.14 7.66
N GLU A 35 -18.15 9.46 6.54
CA GLU A 35 -18.80 10.10 5.38
C GLU A 35 -20.29 10.39 5.56
N ASN A 36 -20.97 9.80 6.56
CA ASN A 36 -22.43 9.89 6.64
C ASN A 36 -23.05 10.34 7.97
N ASN A 37 -22.32 10.57 9.07
CA ASN A 37 -22.99 10.77 10.38
C ASN A 37 -22.32 11.69 11.43
N TYR A 38 -21.37 12.57 11.09
CA TYR A 38 -20.82 13.50 12.09
C TYR A 38 -21.39 14.91 11.96
N SER A 39 -22.61 15.08 12.46
CA SER A 39 -23.10 16.38 12.96
C SER A 39 -22.59 16.60 14.39
N PHE A 40 -21.28 16.59 14.60
CA PHE A 40 -20.70 16.99 15.88
C PHE A 40 -20.00 18.34 15.69
N PRO A 41 -20.26 19.32 16.57
CA PRO A 41 -19.60 20.62 16.53
C PRO A 41 -18.18 20.44 17.06
N TYR A 42 -17.31 19.81 16.28
CA TYR A 42 -15.88 19.78 16.58
C TYR A 42 -15.37 21.22 16.59
N THR A 43 -14.54 21.54 17.58
CA THR A 43 -13.84 22.82 17.56
C THR A 43 -12.93 22.87 16.32
N ARG A 44 -12.59 24.08 15.87
CA ARG A 44 -11.70 24.27 14.72
C ARG A 44 -10.34 23.56 14.90
N GLU A 45 -9.91 23.35 16.15
CA GLU A 45 -8.69 22.62 16.49
C GLU A 45 -8.85 21.10 16.32
N GLU A 46 -9.91 20.50 16.85
CA GLU A 46 -10.15 19.05 16.72
C GLU A 46 -10.36 18.60 15.27
N SER A 47 -11.01 19.43 14.45
CA SER A 47 -11.18 19.15 13.02
C SER A 47 -9.87 19.22 12.24
N ASN A 48 -8.98 20.14 12.60
CA ASN A 48 -7.64 20.22 12.01
C ASN A 48 -6.79 18.99 12.37
N GLU A 49 -6.79 18.54 13.62
CA GLU A 49 -6.03 17.35 14.03
C GLU A 49 -6.51 16.08 13.31
N MET A 50 -7.84 15.93 13.17
CA MET A 50 -8.45 14.83 12.41
C MET A 50 -8.03 14.87 10.94
N PHE A 51 -8.01 16.06 10.33
CA PHE A 51 -7.62 16.25 8.94
C PHE A 51 -6.14 15.95 8.70
N GLU A 52 -5.24 16.38 9.58
CA GLU A 52 -3.82 16.06 9.49
C GLU A 52 -3.57 14.56 9.61
N LYS A 53 -4.23 13.90 10.56
CA LYS A 53 -4.15 12.44 10.75
C LYS A 53 -4.70 11.67 9.55
N TYR A 54 -5.78 12.16 8.93
CA TYR A 54 -6.33 11.59 7.70
C TYR A 54 -5.34 11.73 6.54
N LYS A 55 -4.75 12.92 6.37
CA LYS A 55 -3.78 13.20 5.30
C LYS A 55 -2.52 12.31 5.42
N ASP A 56 -1.99 12.13 6.63
CA ASP A 56 -0.85 11.24 6.89
C ASP A 56 -1.19 9.77 6.56
N ARG A 57 -2.36 9.29 7.02
CA ARG A 57 -2.88 7.96 6.68
C ARG A 57 -3.03 7.78 5.16
N GLN A 58 -3.60 8.76 4.47
CA GLN A 58 -3.78 8.73 3.02
C GLN A 58 -2.45 8.68 2.27
N GLN A 59 -1.45 9.47 2.67
CA GLN A 59 -0.11 9.43 2.08
C GLN A 59 0.57 8.07 2.29
N SER A 60 0.48 7.52 3.50
CA SER A 60 1.00 6.19 3.83
C SER A 60 0.34 5.10 2.98
N SER A 61 -0.99 5.19 2.79
CA SER A 61 -1.74 4.25 1.96
C SER A 61 -1.33 4.35 0.48
N GLN A 62 -1.25 5.56 -0.06
CA GLN A 62 -0.81 5.80 -1.44
C GLN A 62 0.61 5.28 -1.69
N PHE A 63 1.52 5.48 -0.75
CA PHE A 63 2.86 4.92 -0.82
C PHE A 63 2.84 3.38 -0.81
N GLY A 64 2.04 2.79 0.08
CA GLY A 64 1.82 1.35 0.13
C GLY A 64 1.30 0.77 -1.19
N PHE A 65 0.31 1.40 -1.81
CA PHE A 65 -0.22 0.98 -3.11
C PHE A 65 0.82 1.10 -4.23
N LYS A 66 1.64 2.16 -4.25
CA LYS A 66 2.74 2.28 -5.23
C LYS A 66 3.74 1.14 -5.09
N LEU A 67 4.12 0.81 -3.85
CA LEU A 67 5.01 -0.33 -3.59
C LEU A 67 4.39 -1.66 -4.03
N LEU A 68 3.09 -1.87 -3.78
CA LEU A 68 2.38 -3.06 -4.26
C LEU A 68 2.41 -3.19 -5.78
N ILE A 69 2.14 -2.09 -6.51
CA ILE A 69 2.21 -2.09 -7.97
C ILE A 69 3.61 -2.48 -8.45
N ILE A 70 4.65 -1.90 -7.85
CA ILE A 70 6.05 -2.23 -8.18
C ILE A 70 6.37 -3.70 -7.86
N GLY A 71 5.95 -4.17 -6.67
CA GLY A 71 6.17 -5.55 -6.23
C GLY A 71 5.50 -6.57 -7.17
N PHE A 72 4.24 -6.35 -7.54
CA PHE A 72 3.54 -7.20 -8.50
C PHE A 72 4.13 -7.12 -9.91
N ALA A 73 4.58 -5.94 -10.36
CA ALA A 73 5.26 -5.80 -11.64
C ALA A 73 6.56 -6.62 -11.67
N LEU A 74 7.36 -6.59 -10.60
CA LEU A 74 8.56 -7.41 -10.48
C LEU A 74 8.25 -8.90 -10.52
N LEU A 75 7.21 -9.34 -9.81
CA LEU A 75 6.76 -10.74 -9.85
C LEU A 75 6.33 -11.17 -11.25
N ALA A 76 5.57 -10.32 -11.96
CA ALA A 76 5.14 -10.59 -13.33
C ALA A 76 6.34 -10.68 -14.29
N VAL A 77 7.32 -9.78 -14.16
CA VAL A 77 8.56 -9.82 -14.94
C VAL A 77 9.36 -11.09 -14.64
N ALA A 78 9.44 -11.52 -13.38
CA ALA A 78 10.12 -12.75 -13.00
C ALA A 78 9.55 -13.99 -13.72
N GLN A 79 8.24 -14.03 -13.98
CA GLN A 79 7.58 -15.12 -14.73
C GLN A 79 8.04 -15.20 -16.20
N LEU A 80 8.40 -14.07 -16.81
CA LEU A 80 8.93 -14.04 -18.19
C LEU A 80 10.28 -14.75 -18.31
N PHE A 81 11.01 -14.92 -17.21
CA PHE A 81 12.29 -15.64 -17.15
C PHE A 81 12.15 -17.11 -16.71
N VAL A 82 10.93 -17.59 -16.48
CA VAL A 82 10.64 -19.00 -16.12
C VAL A 82 10.38 -19.86 -17.37
N PHE A 83 10.20 -19.26 -18.55
CA PHE A 83 10.01 -20.01 -19.79
C PHE A 83 11.19 -20.96 -20.05
N PRO A 84 10.94 -22.25 -20.33
CA PRO A 84 11.99 -23.17 -20.70
C PRO A 84 12.55 -22.70 -22.05
N SER A 85 13.84 -22.38 -22.08
CA SER A 85 14.59 -22.35 -23.33
C SER A 85 14.58 -23.78 -23.89
N ASN A 86 13.76 -24.03 -24.90
CA ASN A 86 13.91 -25.21 -25.75
C ASN A 86 15.29 -25.17 -26.44
#